data_AF-A0A1Z5K7U3-F1
#
_entry.id   AF-A0A1Z5K7U3-F1
#
_cell.length_a   1.000
_cell.length_b   1.000
_cell.length_c   1.000
_cell.angle_alpha   90.00
_cell.angle_beta   90.00
_cell.angle_gamma   90.00
#
_symmetry.space_group_name_H-M   'P 1'
#
loop_
_entity.id
_entity.type
_entity.pdbx_description
1 polymer ?
#
loop_
_entity_poly.entity_id
_entity_poly.type
_entity_poly.pdbx_seq_one_letter_code
_entity_poly.pdbx_strand_id
1 'polypeptide(L)'
;MSDEAPDSSKPILDTKLSPDLKEKFDALFYEAYDLFNVNPDVDSVQAAATVFHQHIKEEVTANPILTTVFYKEFLKWSLLEVICEKTYWACQETIKFLIEINPQCLLYARKDIDGYGKVAPIYLIPKNGRCKLLLWIAERYPWVFQHKLCQKKPPHLKMVRYYTDGRCDAETVRAFYELYPQGLREKDKTDTNYPLAASLSGVEEPDPDLFIWMAEQFPKAVYHKPIRGYTVLHSACYNLAAKENEWESVPLKCTPNMAKTCRFLLSEHPRLIRQKVRGGGPLPIHKLANSCNRRLVQEIVIILLKAYPECINVKSYKWDPDLPTVPFIEQVHPLIVEEMDIDRQMDLLTQLSQDMEKAVTLSKKPVNETQGPTRPNALNCLFVSVADVFCSWANVQVSDVLQARKECIQEKIADVCRILEGEDVPDEEWDEDADESEDEDADDGEDEGEELAAEGANEDGLLSDGVEDEDDWDEDSASESESEEEEVDVSDDIDDEEENNESRSFGLPSEDRGLVVIHLGRSFF
;
A
#
# COMPACT_ATOMS: atom_id res chain seq x y z
N MET A 1 3.24 30.72 -9.79
CA MET A 1 4.16 30.91 -10.94
C MET A 1 3.51 30.16 -12.08
N SER A 2 3.22 30.80 -13.21
CA SER A 2 2.54 30.12 -14.32
C SER A 2 3.50 29.13 -14.97
N ASP A 3 3.17 27.84 -14.89
CA ASP A 3 3.93 26.71 -15.45
C ASP A 3 3.81 26.60 -16.98
N GLU A 4 3.92 27.73 -17.69
CA GLU A 4 4.08 27.68 -19.14
C GLU A 4 5.54 27.33 -19.44
N ALA A 5 5.80 26.03 -19.56
CA ALA A 5 7.07 25.55 -20.07
C ALA A 5 7.33 26.22 -21.44
N PRO A 6 8.50 26.83 -21.65
CA PRO A 6 8.81 27.48 -22.92
C PRO A 6 8.69 26.47 -24.08
N ASP A 7 8.30 26.93 -25.27
CA ASP A 7 8.12 26.11 -26.49
C ASP A 7 9.37 25.28 -26.88
N SER A 8 10.55 25.63 -26.34
CA SER A 8 11.80 24.86 -26.44
C SER A 8 11.80 23.53 -25.65
N SER A 9 10.73 23.23 -24.92
CA SER A 9 10.58 22.01 -24.12
C SER A 9 10.24 20.76 -24.94
N LYS A 10 9.90 20.91 -26.23
CA LYS A 10 9.50 19.77 -27.07
C LYS A 10 10.70 18.94 -27.53
N PRO A 11 10.61 17.61 -27.44
CA PRO A 11 11.66 16.75 -27.93
C PRO A 11 11.92 16.86 -29.43
N ILE A 12 13.19 16.76 -29.81
CA ILE A 12 13.66 16.83 -31.19
C ILE A 12 14.05 15.42 -31.64
N LEU A 13 13.67 15.02 -32.85
CA LEU A 13 14.15 13.76 -33.43
C LEU A 13 15.58 13.94 -33.94
N ASP A 14 16.44 12.94 -33.77
CA ASP A 14 17.81 12.88 -34.30
C ASP A 14 17.90 13.27 -35.79
N THR A 15 16.90 12.89 -36.59
CA THR A 15 16.79 13.27 -38.01
C THR A 15 16.70 14.77 -38.30
N LYS A 16 16.44 15.60 -37.28
CA LYS A 16 16.40 17.06 -37.38
C LYS A 16 17.73 17.71 -36.99
N LEU A 17 18.70 16.94 -36.51
CA LEU A 17 20.03 17.45 -36.20
C LEU A 17 20.85 17.66 -37.49
N SER A 18 21.86 18.54 -37.41
CA SER A 18 22.92 18.56 -38.41
C SER A 18 23.70 17.23 -38.39
N PRO A 19 24.32 16.82 -39.51
CA PRO A 19 25.10 15.57 -39.57
C PRO A 19 26.12 15.44 -38.43
N ASP A 20 26.90 16.49 -38.17
CA ASP A 20 27.91 16.51 -37.12
C ASP A 20 27.32 16.33 -35.72
N LEU A 21 26.17 16.95 -35.43
CA LEU A 21 25.49 16.80 -34.13
C LEU A 21 24.84 15.42 -33.99
N LYS A 22 24.35 14.86 -35.09
CA LYS A 22 23.80 13.50 -35.11
C LYS A 22 24.89 12.48 -34.82
N GLU A 23 26.05 12.59 -35.45
CA GLU A 23 27.19 11.69 -35.21
C GLU A 23 27.63 11.73 -33.74
N LYS A 24 27.70 12.93 -33.15
CA LYS A 24 27.99 13.11 -31.72
C LYS A 24 26.92 12.47 -30.83
N PHE A 25 25.64 12.69 -31.13
CA PHE A 25 24.56 12.06 -30.38
C PHE A 25 24.63 10.53 -30.44
N ASP A 26 24.82 9.98 -31.64
CA ASP A 26 24.93 8.54 -31.87
C ASP A 26 26.11 7.96 -31.08
N ALA A 27 27.29 8.61 -31.12
CA ALA A 27 28.46 8.17 -30.35
C ALA A 27 28.18 8.10 -28.85
N LEU A 28 27.63 9.17 -28.25
CA LEU A 28 27.29 9.20 -26.82
C LEU A 28 26.22 8.16 -26.46
N PHE A 29 25.25 7.94 -27.35
CA PHE A 29 24.17 6.99 -27.14
C PHE A 29 24.70 5.54 -27.12
N TYR A 30 25.50 5.14 -28.10
CA TYR A 30 26.07 3.79 -28.16
C TYR A 30 27.09 3.56 -27.04
N GLU A 31 27.88 4.56 -26.68
CA GLU A 31 28.79 4.47 -25.54
C GLU A 31 28.03 4.20 -24.23
N ALA A 32 26.89 4.90 -24.00
CA ALA A 32 26.01 4.63 -22.86
C ALA A 32 25.41 3.22 -22.90
N TYR A 33 24.99 2.77 -24.08
CA TYR A 33 24.33 1.49 -24.30
C TYR A 33 25.27 0.30 -24.02
N ASP A 34 26.53 0.41 -24.45
CA ASP A 34 27.52 -0.67 -24.38
C ASP A 34 28.42 -0.62 -23.14
N LEU A 35 28.27 0.38 -22.26
CA LEU A 35 29.12 0.58 -21.10
C LEU A 35 29.31 -0.70 -20.26
N PHE A 36 28.25 -1.46 -20.00
CA PHE A 36 28.33 -2.71 -19.24
C PHE A 36 28.72 -3.92 -20.10
N ASN A 37 28.43 -3.89 -21.41
CA ASN A 37 28.75 -5.00 -22.30
C ASN A 37 30.26 -5.12 -22.54
N VAL A 38 30.98 -3.98 -22.47
CA VAL A 38 32.41 -3.89 -22.78
C VAL A 38 33.29 -4.04 -21.53
N ASN A 39 32.74 -3.79 -20.34
CA ASN A 39 33.50 -3.80 -19.08
C ASN A 39 33.10 -5.00 -18.20
N PRO A 40 34.00 -5.97 -17.97
CA PRO A 40 33.65 -7.25 -17.37
C PRO A 40 33.46 -7.21 -15.84
N ASP A 41 33.94 -6.16 -15.17
CA ASP A 41 33.94 -6.06 -13.71
C ASP A 41 33.57 -4.65 -13.22
N VAL A 42 33.23 -4.57 -11.93
CA VAL A 42 32.73 -3.37 -11.23
C VAL A 42 33.72 -2.20 -11.30
N ASP A 43 35.02 -2.46 -11.13
CA ASP A 43 36.05 -1.42 -11.12
C ASP A 43 36.26 -0.87 -12.54
N SER A 44 36.28 -1.75 -13.53
CA SER A 44 36.35 -1.38 -14.96
C SER A 44 35.14 -0.53 -15.36
N VAL A 45 33.92 -0.90 -14.94
CA VAL A 45 32.71 -0.11 -15.17
C VAL A 45 32.82 1.28 -14.52
N GLN A 46 33.33 1.37 -13.29
CA GLN A 46 33.44 2.65 -12.59
C GLN A 46 34.47 3.59 -13.25
N ALA A 47 35.60 3.04 -13.70
CA ALA A 47 36.61 3.79 -14.45
C ALA A 47 36.04 4.29 -15.79
N ALA A 48 35.37 3.41 -16.54
CA ALA A 48 34.72 3.76 -17.80
C ALA A 48 33.62 4.81 -17.62
N ALA A 49 32.80 4.68 -16.55
CA ALA A 49 31.75 5.65 -16.22
C ALA A 49 32.32 7.06 -15.95
N THR A 50 33.53 7.16 -15.38
CA THR A 50 34.19 8.44 -15.12
C THR A 50 34.66 9.10 -16.43
N VAL A 51 35.25 8.32 -17.34
CA VAL A 51 35.64 8.81 -18.67
C VAL A 51 34.41 9.23 -19.48
N PHE A 52 33.39 8.38 -19.48
CA PHE A 52 32.11 8.65 -20.15
C PHE A 52 31.44 9.92 -19.59
N HIS A 53 31.46 10.13 -18.28
CA HIS A 53 30.96 11.35 -17.66
C HIS A 53 31.65 12.61 -18.21
N GLN A 54 32.98 12.58 -18.30
CA GLN A 54 33.75 13.71 -18.82
C GLN A 54 33.45 13.97 -20.30
N HIS A 55 33.33 12.91 -21.10
CA HIS A 55 32.97 13.01 -22.53
C HIS A 55 31.57 13.63 -22.71
N ILE A 56 30.57 13.12 -21.99
CA ILE A 56 29.20 13.70 -21.97
C ILE A 56 29.24 15.17 -21.57
N LYS A 57 29.99 15.51 -20.53
CA LYS A 57 30.09 16.87 -20.02
C LYS A 57 30.65 17.83 -21.07
N GLU A 58 31.71 17.44 -21.77
CA GLU A 58 32.31 18.24 -22.83
C GLU A 58 31.33 18.45 -24.00
N GLU A 59 30.75 17.37 -24.51
CA GLU A 59 29.89 17.43 -25.70
C GLU A 59 28.56 18.14 -25.45
N VAL A 60 27.91 17.88 -24.30
CA VAL A 60 26.63 18.53 -23.94
C VAL A 60 26.82 19.99 -23.55
N THR A 61 27.95 20.35 -22.90
CA THR A 61 28.23 21.76 -22.62
C THR A 61 28.44 22.54 -23.92
N ALA A 62 29.13 21.94 -24.90
CA ALA A 62 29.30 22.55 -26.21
C ALA A 62 27.97 22.58 -27.01
N ASN A 63 27.12 21.58 -26.84
CA ASN A 63 25.89 21.40 -27.63
C ASN A 63 24.70 21.01 -26.73
N PRO A 64 24.09 21.94 -25.97
CA PRO A 64 23.00 21.63 -25.03
C PRO A 64 21.78 20.98 -25.68
N ILE A 65 21.57 21.21 -26.98
CA ILE A 65 20.50 20.60 -27.77
C ILE A 65 20.51 19.06 -27.70
N LEU A 66 21.67 18.43 -27.49
CA LEU A 66 21.80 16.96 -27.39
C LEU A 66 20.94 16.36 -26.27
N THR A 67 20.61 17.14 -25.22
CA THR A 67 19.73 16.70 -24.12
C THR A 67 18.24 16.67 -24.50
N THR A 68 17.87 17.23 -25.65
CA THR A 68 16.48 17.30 -26.14
C THR A 68 16.16 16.23 -27.19
N VAL A 69 17.16 15.43 -27.58
CA VAL A 69 17.11 14.58 -28.77
C VAL A 69 16.58 13.18 -28.44
N PHE A 70 15.80 12.66 -29.38
CA PHE A 70 15.29 11.29 -29.42
C PHE A 70 15.80 10.53 -30.63
N TYR A 71 16.19 9.27 -30.41
CA TYR A 71 16.59 8.37 -31.47
C TYR A 71 15.37 7.90 -32.30
N LYS A 72 15.30 8.14 -33.61
CA LYS A 72 14.10 7.76 -34.40
C LYS A 72 13.85 6.26 -34.49
N GLU A 73 14.91 5.46 -34.66
CA GLU A 73 14.82 4.03 -35.02
C GLU A 73 14.89 3.10 -33.80
N PHE A 74 15.70 3.44 -32.80
CA PHE A 74 15.94 2.63 -31.62
C PHE A 74 15.05 3.03 -30.45
N LEU A 75 13.89 2.37 -30.31
CA LEU A 75 12.93 2.48 -29.19
C LEU A 75 12.47 3.90 -28.82
N LYS A 76 12.86 4.92 -29.60
CA LYS A 76 12.70 6.35 -29.28
C LYS A 76 13.27 6.70 -27.91
N TRP A 77 14.50 6.31 -27.63
CA TRP A 77 15.18 6.70 -26.39
C TRP A 77 15.84 8.08 -26.50
N SER A 78 15.82 8.82 -25.40
CA SER A 78 16.67 10.00 -25.21
C SER A 78 18.01 9.60 -24.59
N LEU A 79 18.98 10.51 -24.59
CA LEU A 79 20.28 10.28 -23.94
C LEU A 79 20.13 10.01 -22.43
N LEU A 80 19.26 10.75 -21.75
CA LEU A 80 18.97 10.52 -20.34
C LEU A 80 18.37 9.11 -20.14
N GLU A 81 17.47 8.69 -21.03
CA GLU A 81 16.78 7.40 -20.89
C GLU A 81 17.74 6.21 -21.06
N VAL A 82 18.59 6.22 -22.09
CA VAL A 82 19.56 5.14 -22.30
C VAL A 82 20.53 5.04 -21.13
N ILE A 83 21.00 6.16 -20.60
CA ILE A 83 21.87 6.17 -19.41
C ILE A 83 21.10 5.63 -18.20
N CYS A 84 19.84 6.06 -18.02
CA CYS A 84 19.03 5.55 -16.92
C CYS A 84 18.84 4.03 -16.98
N GLU A 85 18.64 3.46 -18.16
CA GLU A 85 18.34 2.04 -18.34
C GLU A 85 19.59 1.15 -18.41
N LYS A 86 20.70 1.64 -19.01
CA LYS A 86 21.86 0.80 -19.37
C LYS A 86 23.08 0.95 -18.47
N THR A 87 23.21 2.05 -17.74
CA THR A 87 24.40 2.27 -16.90
C THR A 87 24.19 1.96 -15.42
N TYR A 88 23.04 1.38 -15.05
CA TYR A 88 22.69 0.98 -13.68
C TYR A 88 23.06 2.04 -12.62
N TRP A 89 23.92 1.69 -11.65
CA TRP A 89 24.33 2.54 -10.53
C TRP A 89 25.57 3.40 -10.83
N ALA A 90 26.29 3.16 -11.93
CA ALA A 90 27.63 3.72 -12.17
C ALA A 90 27.63 5.20 -12.62
N CYS A 91 26.58 5.68 -13.29
CA CYS A 91 26.56 7.02 -13.91
C CYS A 91 25.65 8.03 -13.20
N GLN A 92 25.57 8.00 -11.86
CA GLN A 92 24.70 8.94 -11.12
C GLN A 92 25.04 10.41 -11.38
N GLU A 93 26.33 10.76 -11.45
CA GLU A 93 26.78 12.13 -11.70
C GLU A 93 26.48 12.59 -13.13
N THR A 94 26.58 11.67 -14.11
CA THR A 94 26.16 11.96 -15.50
C THR A 94 24.67 12.21 -15.59
N ILE A 95 23.86 11.42 -14.88
CA ILE A 95 22.41 11.61 -14.84
C ILE A 95 22.06 12.96 -14.21
N LYS A 96 22.65 13.31 -13.06
CA LYS A 96 22.47 14.63 -12.42
C LYS A 96 22.82 15.75 -13.37
N PHE A 97 23.99 15.68 -14.01
CA PHE A 97 24.44 16.70 -14.95
C PHE A 97 23.45 16.90 -16.11
N LEU A 98 22.95 15.83 -16.73
CA LEU A 98 21.97 15.95 -17.82
C LEU A 98 20.64 16.58 -17.36
N ILE A 99 20.19 16.26 -16.15
CA ILE A 99 19.00 16.88 -15.54
C ILE A 99 19.25 18.36 -15.26
N GLU A 100 20.44 18.74 -14.78
CA GLU A 100 20.78 20.16 -14.53
C GLU A 100 20.77 20.99 -15.82
N ILE A 101 21.24 20.43 -16.94
CA ILE A 101 21.22 21.10 -18.24
C ILE A 101 19.81 21.23 -18.81
N ASN A 102 18.97 20.19 -18.67
CA ASN A 102 17.60 20.19 -19.18
C ASN A 102 16.65 19.36 -18.30
N PRO A 103 16.06 19.92 -17.24
CA PRO A 103 15.21 19.14 -16.34
C PRO A 103 13.90 18.67 -16.98
N GLN A 104 13.46 19.30 -18.08
CA GLN A 104 12.27 18.87 -18.83
C GLN A 104 12.43 17.48 -19.45
N CYS A 105 13.67 17.03 -19.67
CA CYS A 105 13.90 15.70 -20.23
C CYS A 105 13.42 14.55 -19.32
N LEU A 106 13.25 14.80 -18.01
CA LEU A 106 12.62 13.86 -17.08
C LEU A 106 11.19 13.47 -17.48
N LEU A 107 10.49 14.37 -18.15
CA LEU A 107 9.07 14.23 -18.52
C LEU A 107 8.86 13.84 -19.98
N TYR A 108 9.93 13.60 -20.74
CA TYR A 108 9.81 13.19 -22.12
C TYR A 108 9.26 11.77 -22.23
N ALA A 109 7.94 11.70 -22.40
CA ALA A 109 7.21 10.45 -22.46
C ALA A 109 7.14 9.89 -23.88
N ARG A 110 7.40 8.58 -24.00
CA ARG A 110 7.20 7.78 -25.20
C ARG A 110 6.29 6.59 -24.91
N LYS A 111 5.79 5.92 -25.96
CA LYS A 111 5.14 4.61 -25.80
C LYS A 111 6.17 3.58 -25.32
N ASP A 112 5.75 2.69 -24.43
CA ASP A 112 6.60 1.57 -24.00
C ASP A 112 6.84 0.56 -25.14
N ILE A 113 7.76 -0.39 -24.94
CA ILE A 113 8.19 -1.37 -25.96
C ILE A 113 7.04 -2.26 -26.40
N ASP A 114 6.15 -2.63 -25.48
CA ASP A 114 4.93 -3.40 -25.75
C ASP A 114 3.82 -2.55 -26.39
N GLY A 115 4.05 -1.24 -26.54
CA GLY A 115 3.07 -0.29 -27.04
C GLY A 115 2.02 0.15 -25.99
N TYR A 116 2.04 -0.44 -24.80
CA TYR A 116 1.10 -0.17 -23.72
C TYR A 116 1.68 0.85 -22.74
N GLY A 117 0.94 1.94 -22.55
CA GLY A 117 1.33 2.99 -21.60
C GLY A 117 2.44 3.91 -22.08
N LYS A 118 2.93 4.73 -21.16
CA LYS A 118 3.97 5.73 -21.40
C LYS A 118 5.13 5.52 -20.44
N VAL A 119 6.34 5.55 -20.97
CA VAL A 119 7.60 5.56 -20.21
C VAL A 119 8.25 6.93 -20.38
N ALA A 120 8.74 7.47 -19.28
CA ALA A 120 9.52 8.69 -19.22
C ALA A 120 10.72 8.45 -18.29
N PRO A 121 11.85 9.17 -18.47
CA PRO A 121 13.05 8.95 -17.66
C PRO A 121 12.81 9.02 -16.15
N ILE A 122 11.89 9.87 -15.67
CA ILE A 122 11.53 9.97 -14.24
C ILE A 122 11.11 8.62 -13.63
N TYR A 123 10.49 7.70 -14.38
CA TYR A 123 10.10 6.36 -13.89
C TYR A 123 11.24 5.35 -13.85
N LEU A 124 12.37 5.68 -14.49
CA LEU A 124 13.58 4.88 -14.52
C LEU A 124 14.55 5.28 -13.42
N ILE A 125 14.48 6.54 -12.95
CA ILE A 125 15.35 7.08 -11.89
C ILE A 125 15.42 6.16 -10.66
N PRO A 126 14.32 5.77 -9.98
CA PRO A 126 14.42 4.94 -8.79
C PRO A 126 14.95 3.52 -9.06
N LYS A 127 15.03 3.07 -10.33
CA LYS A 127 15.63 1.77 -10.65
C LYS A 127 17.10 1.71 -10.22
N ASN A 128 17.54 0.50 -9.87
CA ASN A 128 18.95 0.17 -9.64
C ASN A 128 19.60 0.98 -8.50
N GLY A 129 18.87 1.21 -7.40
CA GLY A 129 19.41 1.81 -6.17
C GLY A 129 19.64 3.32 -6.23
N ARG A 130 19.05 4.01 -7.20
CA ARG A 130 19.22 5.47 -7.40
C ARG A 130 18.10 6.29 -6.75
N CYS A 131 17.47 5.77 -5.71
CA CYS A 131 16.37 6.45 -5.01
C CYS A 131 16.77 7.83 -4.46
N LYS A 132 18.02 8.00 -4.02
CA LYS A 132 18.57 9.31 -3.59
C LYS A 132 18.53 10.37 -4.67
N LEU A 133 18.56 9.98 -5.94
CA LEU A 133 18.40 10.91 -7.04
C LEU A 133 16.97 11.42 -7.14
N LEU A 134 15.96 10.60 -6.82
CA LEU A 134 14.56 11.04 -6.78
C LEU A 134 14.34 12.09 -5.68
N LEU A 135 14.95 11.89 -4.51
CA LEU A 135 15.03 12.88 -3.43
C LEU A 135 15.64 14.20 -3.90
N TRP A 136 16.82 14.13 -4.52
CA TRP A 136 17.49 15.31 -5.07
C TRP A 136 16.65 16.03 -6.14
N ILE A 137 15.91 15.30 -6.98
CA ILE A 137 14.97 15.90 -7.95
C ILE A 137 13.83 16.61 -7.21
N ALA A 138 13.30 16.05 -6.12
CA ALA A 138 12.23 16.69 -5.33
C ALA A 138 12.69 18.00 -4.69
N GLU A 139 13.94 18.05 -4.22
CA GLU A 139 14.54 19.27 -3.66
C GLU A 139 14.68 20.40 -4.70
N ARG A 140 15.11 20.06 -5.93
CA ARG A 140 15.49 21.06 -6.94
C ARG A 140 14.44 21.37 -7.99
N TYR A 141 13.62 20.38 -8.33
CA TYR A 141 12.64 20.44 -9.40
C TYR A 141 11.28 19.89 -8.94
N PRO A 142 10.67 20.44 -7.87
CA PRO A 142 9.42 19.91 -7.30
C PRO A 142 8.26 19.89 -8.30
N TRP A 143 8.25 20.80 -9.27
CA TRP A 143 7.27 20.86 -10.35
C TRP A 143 7.22 19.58 -11.21
N VAL A 144 8.30 18.78 -11.25
CA VAL A 144 8.33 17.49 -11.97
C VAL A 144 7.29 16.52 -11.39
N PHE A 145 7.14 16.48 -10.06
CA PHE A 145 6.17 15.59 -9.41
C PHE A 145 4.73 16.10 -9.53
N GLN A 146 4.55 17.41 -9.67
CA GLN A 146 3.24 18.03 -9.91
C GLN A 146 2.76 17.85 -11.36
N HIS A 147 3.63 17.41 -12.26
CA HIS A 147 3.26 17.19 -13.66
C HIS A 147 2.24 16.06 -13.82
N LYS A 148 1.27 16.23 -14.72
CA LYS A 148 0.17 15.27 -14.99
C LYS A 148 0.65 13.84 -15.25
N LEU A 149 1.82 13.66 -15.87
CA LEU A 149 2.41 12.32 -16.06
C LEU A 149 2.74 11.67 -14.71
N CYS A 150 3.44 12.38 -13.82
CA CYS A 150 3.81 11.88 -12.51
C CYS A 150 2.57 11.64 -11.64
N GLN A 151 1.60 12.55 -11.64
CA GLN A 151 0.34 12.36 -10.91
C GLN A 151 -0.45 11.12 -11.39
N LYS A 152 -0.38 10.79 -12.70
CA LYS A 152 -1.03 9.59 -13.24
C LYS A 152 -0.31 8.30 -12.85
N LYS A 153 1.02 8.33 -12.77
CA LYS A 153 1.88 7.18 -12.43
C LYS A 153 3.00 7.68 -11.51
N PRO A 154 2.79 7.71 -10.18
CA PRO A 154 3.73 8.36 -9.29
C PRO A 154 5.09 7.65 -9.23
N PRO A 155 6.22 8.30 -9.61
CA PRO A 155 7.53 7.65 -9.64
C PRO A 155 8.02 7.22 -8.24
N HIS A 156 7.58 7.92 -7.19
CA HIS A 156 7.97 7.62 -5.81
C HIS A 156 7.40 6.30 -5.29
N LEU A 157 6.31 5.77 -5.86
CA LEU A 157 5.81 4.43 -5.49
C LEU A 157 6.81 3.34 -5.85
N LYS A 158 7.54 3.53 -6.95
CA LYS A 158 8.62 2.62 -7.33
C LYS A 158 9.81 2.72 -6.36
N MET A 159 10.10 3.91 -5.82
CA MET A 159 11.08 4.08 -4.75
C MET A 159 10.67 3.29 -3.49
N VAL A 160 9.40 3.33 -3.11
CA VAL A 160 8.88 2.52 -1.97
C VAL A 160 9.08 1.03 -2.22
N ARG A 161 8.75 0.53 -3.42
CA ARG A 161 9.00 -0.88 -3.77
C ARG A 161 10.48 -1.24 -3.68
N TYR A 162 11.37 -0.37 -4.15
CA TYR A 162 12.81 -0.62 -4.01
C TYR A 162 13.28 -0.58 -2.55
N TYR A 163 12.65 0.23 -1.70
CA TYR A 163 12.89 0.19 -0.26
C TYR A 163 12.48 -1.15 0.34
N THR A 164 11.31 -1.67 -0.02
CA THR A 164 10.86 -2.98 0.44
C THR A 164 11.64 -4.14 -0.15
N ASP A 165 12.50 -3.90 -1.14
CA ASP A 165 13.40 -4.90 -1.73
C ASP A 165 14.86 -4.69 -1.27
N GLY A 166 15.09 -3.86 -0.24
CA GLY A 166 16.44 -3.60 0.32
C GLY A 166 17.36 -2.77 -0.57
N ARG A 167 16.82 -2.15 -1.63
CA ARG A 167 17.59 -1.32 -2.59
C ARG A 167 17.46 0.18 -2.35
N CYS A 168 16.76 0.58 -1.30
CA CYS A 168 16.66 1.96 -0.83
C CYS A 168 16.57 1.98 0.69
N ASP A 169 17.28 2.90 1.33
CA ASP A 169 17.22 3.07 2.78
C ASP A 169 15.96 3.83 3.23
N ALA A 170 15.55 3.58 4.48
CA ALA A 170 14.35 4.16 5.08
C ALA A 170 14.47 5.68 5.21
N GLU A 171 15.67 6.18 5.53
CA GLU A 171 15.96 7.61 5.68
C GLU A 171 15.73 8.37 4.37
N THR A 172 16.12 7.80 3.23
CA THR A 172 15.87 8.38 1.90
C THR A 172 14.37 8.46 1.60
N VAL A 173 13.60 7.41 1.92
CA VAL A 173 12.14 7.42 1.72
C VAL A 173 11.48 8.46 2.62
N ARG A 174 11.90 8.54 3.88
CA ARG A 174 11.40 9.54 4.84
C ARG A 174 11.68 10.96 4.36
N ALA A 175 12.93 11.26 4.06
CA ALA A 175 13.35 12.58 3.59
C ALA A 175 12.59 13.00 2.32
N PHE A 176 12.30 12.05 1.43
CA PHE A 176 11.51 12.34 0.23
C PHE A 176 10.09 12.80 0.58
N TYR A 177 9.40 12.10 1.48
CA TYR A 177 8.04 12.47 1.87
C TYR A 177 7.98 13.67 2.81
N GLU A 178 9.06 13.99 3.53
CA GLU A 178 9.18 15.26 4.26
C GLU A 178 9.22 16.45 3.30
N LEU A 179 9.84 16.31 2.12
CA LEU A 179 9.85 17.33 1.07
C LEU A 179 8.60 17.31 0.19
N TYR A 180 8.02 16.12 -0.04
CA TYR A 180 6.86 15.92 -0.90
C TYR A 180 5.74 15.15 -0.17
N PRO A 181 5.10 15.76 0.85
CA PRO A 181 4.11 15.07 1.68
C PRO A 181 2.85 14.66 0.91
N GLN A 182 2.51 15.36 -0.18
CA GLN A 182 1.40 14.99 -1.06
C GLN A 182 1.59 13.59 -1.65
N GLY A 183 2.83 13.13 -1.87
CA GLY A 183 3.13 11.79 -2.38
C GLY A 183 2.57 10.67 -1.51
N LEU A 184 2.41 10.87 -0.19
CA LEU A 184 1.77 9.88 0.69
C LEU A 184 0.29 9.62 0.33
N ARG A 185 -0.33 10.54 -0.41
CA ARG A 185 -1.73 10.50 -0.85
C ARG A 185 -1.87 10.04 -2.29
N GLU A 186 -0.77 9.76 -2.97
CA GLU A 186 -0.77 9.34 -4.37
C GLU A 186 -0.82 7.81 -4.49
N LYS A 187 -1.44 7.33 -5.57
CA LYS A 187 -1.64 5.91 -5.87
C LYS A 187 -1.33 5.66 -7.34
N ASP A 188 -0.78 4.49 -7.63
CA ASP A 188 -0.76 4.00 -9.01
C ASP A 188 -2.15 3.47 -9.35
N LYS A 189 -2.64 3.73 -10.56
CA LYS A 189 -3.89 3.15 -11.04
C LYS A 189 -3.82 1.63 -11.12
N THR A 190 -2.63 1.06 -11.35
CA THR A 190 -2.47 -0.39 -11.48
C THR A 190 -2.36 -1.10 -10.14
N ASP A 191 -1.70 -0.47 -9.15
CA ASP A 191 -1.44 -1.07 -7.84
C ASP A 191 -2.51 -0.66 -6.81
N THR A 192 -3.21 0.45 -7.04
CA THR A 192 -4.21 1.09 -6.16
C THR A 192 -3.74 1.35 -4.71
N ASN A 193 -2.53 0.92 -4.35
CA ASN A 193 -1.94 1.01 -3.03
C ASN A 193 -1.35 2.39 -2.78
N TYR A 194 -1.59 2.92 -1.57
CA TYR A 194 -0.81 4.04 -1.04
C TYR A 194 0.60 3.57 -0.67
N PRO A 195 1.59 4.50 -0.54
CA PRO A 195 2.93 4.18 -0.04
C PRO A 195 2.96 3.34 1.23
N LEU A 196 2.04 3.61 2.17
CA LEU A 196 1.93 2.87 3.42
C LEU A 196 1.58 1.39 3.22
N ALA A 197 0.70 1.07 2.28
CA ALA A 197 0.36 -0.33 1.98
C ALA A 197 1.47 -0.99 1.17
N ALA A 198 2.04 -0.26 0.21
CA ALA A 198 3.15 -0.72 -0.62
C ALA A 198 4.41 -1.04 0.19
N SER A 199 4.63 -0.38 1.34
CA SER A 199 5.76 -0.67 2.22
C SER A 199 5.72 -2.06 2.87
N LEU A 200 4.58 -2.77 2.78
CA LEU A 200 4.44 -4.14 3.29
C LEU A 200 4.59 -5.21 2.20
N SER A 201 4.76 -4.85 0.92
CA SER A 201 4.63 -5.77 -0.23
C SER A 201 5.93 -6.34 -0.79
N GLY A 202 7.11 -5.88 -0.36
CA GLY A 202 8.38 -6.38 -0.91
C GLY A 202 8.96 -7.56 -0.14
N VAL A 203 10.22 -7.90 -0.44
CA VAL A 203 10.94 -9.04 0.14
C VAL A 203 11.46 -8.72 1.55
N GLU A 204 12.02 -7.53 1.75
CA GLU A 204 12.57 -7.10 3.03
C GLU A 204 11.48 -6.74 4.04
N GLU A 205 11.84 -6.82 5.31
CA GLU A 205 11.00 -6.32 6.39
C GLU A 205 11.02 -4.78 6.41
N PRO A 206 9.86 -4.11 6.47
CA PRO A 206 9.84 -2.66 6.62
C PRO A 206 10.33 -2.23 8.00
N ASP A 207 11.12 -1.15 8.00
CA ASP A 207 11.41 -0.36 9.18
C ASP A 207 10.09 0.11 9.85
N PRO A 208 9.82 -0.31 11.11
CA PRO A 208 8.55 -0.06 11.75
C PRO A 208 8.38 1.43 12.09
N ASP A 209 9.46 2.17 12.33
CA ASP A 209 9.38 3.59 12.66
C ASP A 209 9.02 4.44 11.45
N LEU A 210 9.54 4.12 10.27
CA LEU A 210 9.11 4.71 9.00
C LEU A 210 7.65 4.37 8.71
N PHE A 211 7.24 3.11 8.91
CA PHE A 211 5.84 2.70 8.73
C PHE A 211 4.90 3.52 9.62
N ILE A 212 5.18 3.58 10.92
CA ILE A 212 4.39 4.34 11.90
C ILE A 212 4.33 5.81 11.51
N TRP A 213 5.48 6.40 11.18
CA TRP A 213 5.54 7.79 10.73
C TRP A 213 4.67 8.04 9.49
N MET A 214 4.72 7.18 8.46
CA MET A 214 3.86 7.31 7.27
C MET A 214 2.37 7.22 7.63
N ALA A 215 2.00 6.32 8.55
CA ALA A 215 0.63 6.17 9.01
C ALA A 215 0.14 7.42 9.76
N GLU A 216 0.99 8.02 10.60
CA GLU A 216 0.69 9.26 11.32
C GLU A 216 0.58 10.46 10.36
N GLN A 217 1.42 10.55 9.33
CA GLN A 217 1.37 11.62 8.33
C GLN A 217 0.12 11.55 7.44
N PHE A 218 -0.39 10.35 7.16
CA PHE A 218 -1.62 10.18 6.38
C PHE A 218 -2.49 9.02 6.87
N PRO A 219 -3.25 9.21 7.98
CA PRO A 219 -4.02 8.13 8.62
C PRO A 219 -5.10 7.52 7.73
N LYS A 220 -5.63 8.26 6.74
CA LYS A 220 -6.60 7.73 5.78
C LYS A 220 -6.05 6.53 4.99
N ALA A 221 -4.73 6.46 4.74
CA ALA A 221 -4.12 5.32 4.04
C ALA A 221 -4.20 4.01 4.83
N VAL A 222 -4.24 4.06 6.16
CA VAL A 222 -4.35 2.87 7.03
C VAL A 222 -5.64 2.10 6.77
N TYR A 223 -6.72 2.82 6.44
CA TYR A 223 -8.06 2.26 6.18
C TYR A 223 -8.33 1.99 4.70
N HIS A 224 -7.33 2.21 3.83
CA HIS A 224 -7.46 1.95 2.41
C HIS A 224 -7.65 0.47 2.12
N LYS A 225 -8.52 0.17 1.16
CA LYS A 225 -8.94 -1.18 0.76
C LYS A 225 -8.69 -1.37 -0.73
N PRO A 226 -7.44 -1.60 -1.15
CA PRO A 226 -7.05 -1.67 -2.56
C PRO A 226 -7.80 -2.78 -3.31
N ILE A 227 -7.82 -4.00 -2.76
CA ILE A 227 -8.39 -5.17 -3.43
C ILE A 227 -9.29 -5.91 -2.44
N ARG A 228 -10.57 -6.06 -2.80
CA ARG A 228 -11.56 -6.89 -2.08
C ARG A 228 -11.62 -6.63 -0.57
N GLY A 229 -11.42 -5.40 -0.10
CA GLY A 229 -11.50 -5.12 1.35
C GLY A 229 -10.29 -5.59 2.17
N TYR A 230 -9.21 -6.06 1.53
CA TYR A 230 -7.95 -6.39 2.21
C TYR A 230 -7.34 -5.11 2.80
N THR A 231 -7.01 -5.13 4.09
CA THR A 231 -6.54 -3.94 4.83
C THR A 231 -5.05 -4.03 5.11
N VAL A 232 -4.45 -2.91 5.51
CA VAL A 232 -3.04 -2.86 5.94
C VAL A 232 -2.76 -3.81 7.12
N LEU A 233 -3.73 -4.00 8.03
CA LEU A 233 -3.59 -4.97 9.13
C LEU A 233 -3.59 -6.43 8.62
N HIS A 234 -4.34 -6.75 7.56
CA HIS A 234 -4.24 -8.08 6.95
C HIS A 234 -2.85 -8.31 6.37
N SER A 235 -2.28 -7.32 5.66
CA SER A 235 -0.91 -7.40 5.13
C SER A 235 0.12 -7.59 6.25
N ALA A 236 0.01 -6.83 7.34
CA ALA A 236 0.93 -6.95 8.48
C ALA A 236 0.82 -8.31 9.18
N CYS A 237 -0.41 -8.80 9.43
CA CYS A 237 -0.63 -10.13 10.01
C CYS A 237 -0.14 -11.24 9.09
N TYR A 238 -0.40 -11.15 7.78
CA TYR A 238 0.11 -12.10 6.79
C TYR A 238 1.64 -12.15 6.82
N ASN A 239 2.32 -11.01 6.78
CA ASN A 239 3.78 -10.96 6.85
C ASN A 239 4.32 -11.53 8.17
N LEU A 240 3.67 -11.24 9.30
CA LEU A 240 4.08 -11.80 10.60
C LEU A 240 3.95 -13.33 10.64
N ALA A 241 2.94 -13.87 9.97
CA ALA A 241 2.67 -15.31 9.93
C ALA A 241 3.38 -16.06 8.80
N ALA A 242 3.86 -15.35 7.77
CA ALA A 242 4.51 -15.93 6.60
C ALA A 242 5.65 -16.87 7.03
N LYS A 243 5.71 -18.05 6.42
CA LYS A 243 6.80 -19.01 6.58
C LYS A 243 7.83 -18.80 5.49
N GLU A 244 9.07 -19.17 5.79
CA GLU A 244 10.07 -19.30 4.74
C GLU A 244 9.62 -20.45 3.83
N ASN A 245 9.38 -20.15 2.56
CA ASN A 245 9.05 -21.14 1.56
C ASN A 245 10.19 -21.19 0.53
N GLU A 246 10.61 -22.40 0.17
CA GLU A 246 11.70 -22.58 -0.80
C GLU A 246 11.32 -22.05 -2.19
N TRP A 247 10.02 -22.05 -2.50
CA TRP A 247 9.47 -21.70 -3.81
C TRP A 247 9.47 -20.19 -4.09
N GLU A 248 9.16 -19.34 -3.11
CA GLU A 248 9.01 -17.90 -3.35
C GLU A 248 10.22 -17.08 -2.85
N SER A 249 11.19 -17.73 -2.19
CA SER A 249 12.32 -17.03 -1.53
C SER A 249 11.83 -15.88 -0.63
N VAL A 250 10.65 -16.04 -0.02
CA VAL A 250 10.08 -15.03 0.87
C VAL A 250 10.77 -15.17 2.22
N PRO A 251 11.58 -14.19 2.66
CA PRO A 251 12.28 -14.29 3.92
C PRO A 251 11.26 -14.27 5.06
N LEU A 252 11.60 -14.99 6.13
CA LEU A 252 10.81 -15.04 7.34
C LEU A 252 10.65 -13.62 7.94
N LYS A 253 9.43 -13.07 7.90
CA LYS A 253 9.09 -11.74 8.48
C LYS A 253 8.46 -11.81 9.87
N CYS A 254 8.55 -12.96 10.54
CA CYS A 254 8.14 -13.10 11.94
C CYS A 254 9.17 -12.48 12.89
N THR A 255 9.33 -11.15 12.84
CA THR A 255 10.32 -10.43 13.65
C THR A 255 9.68 -9.42 14.60
N PRO A 256 10.43 -8.93 15.62
CA PRO A 256 9.95 -7.89 16.53
C PRO A 256 9.48 -6.60 15.83
N ASN A 257 10.02 -6.27 14.65
CA ASN A 257 9.66 -5.07 13.89
C ASN A 257 8.27 -5.19 13.26
N MET A 258 7.97 -6.31 12.60
CA MET A 258 6.62 -6.60 12.10
C MET A 258 5.61 -6.70 13.25
N ALA A 259 6.00 -7.29 14.38
CA ALA A 259 5.16 -7.32 15.58
C ALA A 259 4.91 -5.89 16.12
N LYS A 260 5.91 -5.00 16.12
CA LYS A 260 5.76 -3.57 16.47
C LYS A 260 4.77 -2.87 15.54
N THR A 261 4.84 -3.13 14.23
CA THR A 261 3.87 -2.64 13.24
C THR A 261 2.45 -3.12 13.54
N CYS A 262 2.28 -4.42 13.84
CA CYS A 262 0.98 -4.97 14.23
C CYS A 262 0.45 -4.31 15.51
N ARG A 263 1.27 -4.18 16.56
CA ARG A 263 0.86 -3.54 17.83
C ARG A 263 0.37 -2.12 17.62
N PHE A 264 1.09 -1.32 16.82
CA PHE A 264 0.67 0.04 16.46
C PHE A 264 -0.71 0.06 15.77
N LEU A 265 -0.90 -0.79 14.76
CA LEU A 265 -2.19 -0.88 14.05
C LEU A 265 -3.34 -1.31 14.98
N LEU A 266 -3.06 -2.20 15.94
CA LEU A 266 -4.06 -2.68 16.90
C LEU A 266 -4.39 -1.64 17.98
N SER A 267 -3.41 -0.87 18.46
CA SER A 267 -3.62 0.17 19.48
C SER A 267 -4.28 1.42 18.91
N GLU A 268 -3.75 1.94 17.79
CA GLU A 268 -4.19 3.23 17.22
C GLU A 268 -5.36 3.06 16.25
N HIS A 269 -5.51 1.89 15.64
CA HIS A 269 -6.53 1.64 14.62
C HIS A 269 -7.39 0.38 14.90
N PRO A 270 -8.00 0.25 16.10
CA PRO A 270 -8.71 -0.97 16.53
C PRO A 270 -9.91 -1.34 15.64
N ARG A 271 -10.44 -0.39 14.85
CA ARG A 271 -11.50 -0.66 13.86
C ARG A 271 -11.05 -1.69 12.81
N LEU A 272 -9.75 -1.79 12.50
CA LEU A 272 -9.21 -2.74 11.52
C LEU A 272 -9.41 -4.20 11.94
N ILE A 273 -9.45 -4.48 13.25
CA ILE A 273 -9.58 -5.84 13.82
C ILE A 273 -10.86 -6.53 13.33
N ARG A 274 -11.93 -5.75 13.14
CA ARG A 274 -13.26 -6.25 12.74
C ARG A 274 -13.48 -6.20 11.23
N GLN A 275 -12.53 -5.68 10.45
CA GLN A 275 -12.70 -5.55 9.01
C GLN A 275 -12.47 -6.91 8.35
N LYS A 276 -13.48 -7.38 7.62
CA LYS A 276 -13.37 -8.56 6.78
C LYS A 276 -12.97 -8.17 5.36
N VAL A 277 -12.27 -9.08 4.71
CA VAL A 277 -12.18 -9.12 3.25
C VAL A 277 -13.61 -9.30 2.66
N ARG A 278 -13.92 -8.58 1.59
CA ARG A 278 -15.19 -8.62 0.84
C ARG A 278 -15.51 -10.05 0.42
N GLY A 279 -16.79 -10.41 0.41
CA GLY A 279 -17.24 -11.77 0.06
C GLY A 279 -17.22 -12.76 1.22
N GLY A 280 -17.17 -12.27 2.46
CA GLY A 280 -17.11 -13.14 3.65
C GLY A 280 -15.72 -13.71 3.92
N GLY A 281 -14.67 -13.07 3.40
CA GLY A 281 -13.30 -13.50 3.61
C GLY A 281 -12.77 -13.23 5.02
N PRO A 282 -11.45 -13.44 5.22
CA PRO A 282 -10.85 -13.50 6.55
C PRO A 282 -10.90 -12.18 7.29
N LEU A 283 -10.91 -12.30 8.62
CA LEU A 283 -10.41 -11.27 9.53
C LEU A 283 -8.88 -11.36 9.63
N PRO A 284 -8.19 -10.30 10.12
CA PRO A 284 -6.74 -10.34 10.31
C PRO A 284 -6.22 -11.52 11.16
N ILE A 285 -6.97 -11.92 12.19
CA ILE A 285 -6.60 -13.07 13.05
C ILE A 285 -6.51 -14.39 12.28
N HIS A 286 -7.29 -14.58 11.21
CA HIS A 286 -7.21 -15.79 10.39
C HIS A 286 -5.87 -15.90 9.66
N LYS A 287 -5.23 -14.76 9.36
CA LYS A 287 -3.89 -14.76 8.75
C LYS A 287 -2.79 -15.19 9.71
N LEU A 288 -3.06 -15.22 11.01
CA LEU A 288 -2.13 -15.65 12.05
C LEU A 288 -2.34 -17.10 12.49
N ALA A 289 -3.53 -17.65 12.26
CA ALA A 289 -4.01 -18.87 12.86
C ALA A 289 -3.09 -20.09 12.65
N ASN A 290 -2.54 -20.25 11.44
CA ASN A 290 -1.63 -21.35 11.09
C ASN A 290 -0.21 -21.21 11.64
N SER A 291 0.13 -20.06 12.23
CA SER A 291 1.49 -19.76 12.72
C SER A 291 1.50 -19.47 14.23
N CYS A 292 0.47 -19.92 14.96
CA CYS A 292 0.35 -19.75 16.42
C CYS A 292 1.38 -20.55 17.23
N ASN A 293 2.26 -21.32 16.59
CA ASN A 293 3.43 -21.93 17.22
C ASN A 293 4.58 -20.92 17.45
N ARG A 294 4.49 -19.72 16.87
CA ARG A 294 5.52 -18.68 17.03
C ARG A 294 5.13 -17.68 18.10
N ARG A 295 6.06 -17.39 19.00
CA ARG A 295 5.84 -16.48 20.14
C ARG A 295 5.28 -15.10 19.76
N LEU A 296 5.81 -14.47 18.71
CA LEU A 296 5.33 -13.15 18.28
C LEU A 296 3.92 -13.20 17.69
N VAL A 297 3.60 -14.28 16.97
CA VAL A 297 2.25 -14.51 16.45
C VAL A 297 1.27 -14.72 17.60
N GLN A 298 1.62 -15.56 18.57
CA GLN A 298 0.82 -15.81 19.79
C GLN A 298 0.48 -14.49 20.51
N GLU A 299 1.48 -13.61 20.68
CA GLU A 299 1.29 -12.31 21.31
C GLU A 299 0.25 -11.45 20.57
N ILE A 300 0.37 -11.34 19.23
CA ILE A 300 -0.58 -10.56 18.42
C ILE A 300 -1.98 -11.19 18.41
N VAL A 301 -2.07 -12.53 18.39
CA VAL A 301 -3.35 -13.25 18.51
C VAL A 301 -4.03 -12.98 19.85
N ILE A 302 -3.29 -12.98 20.96
CA ILE A 302 -3.83 -12.62 22.29
C ILE A 302 -4.39 -11.20 22.29
N ILE A 303 -3.68 -10.23 21.71
CA ILE A 303 -4.16 -8.83 21.60
C ILE A 303 -5.45 -8.77 20.78
N LEU A 304 -5.51 -9.47 19.64
CA LEU A 304 -6.70 -9.54 18.79
C LEU A 304 -7.89 -10.16 19.52
N LEU A 305 -7.69 -11.27 20.24
CA LEU A 305 -8.73 -11.95 21.01
C LEU A 305 -9.24 -11.09 22.17
N LYS A 306 -8.36 -10.35 22.86
CA LYS A 306 -8.77 -9.39 23.90
C LYS A 306 -9.60 -8.23 23.33
N ALA A 307 -9.26 -7.76 22.13
CA ALA A 307 -9.95 -6.64 21.50
C ALA A 307 -11.28 -7.05 20.84
N TYR A 308 -11.39 -8.29 20.35
CA TYR A 308 -12.60 -8.80 19.70
C TYR A 308 -12.79 -10.31 19.95
N PRO A 309 -13.20 -10.72 21.17
CA PRO A 309 -13.28 -12.14 21.53
C PRO A 309 -14.34 -12.92 20.74
N GLU A 310 -15.35 -12.25 20.17
CA GLU A 310 -16.38 -12.89 19.35
C GLU A 310 -15.86 -13.26 17.95
N CYS A 311 -14.65 -12.85 17.57
CA CYS A 311 -14.05 -13.19 16.28
C CYS A 311 -13.93 -14.70 16.06
N ILE A 312 -13.87 -15.51 17.13
CA ILE A 312 -13.83 -16.98 17.03
C ILE A 312 -15.05 -17.57 16.30
N ASN A 313 -16.19 -16.86 16.28
CA ASN A 313 -17.41 -17.32 15.63
C ASN A 313 -17.53 -16.83 14.18
N VAL A 314 -16.54 -16.07 13.72
CA VAL A 314 -16.53 -15.49 12.37
C VAL A 314 -15.98 -16.54 11.41
N LYS A 315 -16.84 -17.01 10.51
CA LYS A 315 -16.43 -17.85 9.39
C LYS A 315 -15.63 -17.04 8.36
N SER A 316 -14.62 -17.70 7.79
CA SER A 316 -13.82 -17.24 6.66
C SER A 316 -14.02 -18.18 5.45
N TYR A 317 -13.16 -18.08 4.43
CA TYR A 317 -13.08 -19.02 3.33
C TYR A 317 -12.73 -20.43 3.81
N LYS A 318 -13.06 -21.45 3.00
CA LYS A 318 -12.86 -22.86 3.34
C LYS A 318 -11.39 -23.24 3.59
N TRP A 319 -10.45 -22.52 2.99
CA TRP A 319 -9.02 -22.74 3.12
C TRP A 319 -8.38 -22.00 4.31
N ASP A 320 -9.09 -21.03 4.91
CA ASP A 320 -8.62 -20.44 6.17
C ASP A 320 -9.05 -21.35 7.33
N PRO A 321 -8.21 -21.56 8.36
CA PRO A 321 -8.54 -22.44 9.48
C PRO A 321 -9.73 -21.90 10.28
N ASP A 322 -10.59 -22.80 10.74
CA ASP A 322 -11.66 -22.45 11.67
C ASP A 322 -11.06 -22.12 13.04
N LEU A 323 -11.14 -20.85 13.46
CA LEU A 323 -10.43 -20.35 14.64
C LEU A 323 -10.64 -21.18 15.93
N PRO A 324 -11.85 -21.68 16.25
CA PRO A 324 -12.07 -22.53 17.44
C PRO A 324 -11.33 -23.87 17.39
N THR A 325 -10.91 -24.32 16.21
CA THR A 325 -10.20 -25.61 16.04
C THR A 325 -8.68 -25.46 16.12
N VAL A 326 -8.16 -24.23 16.08
CA VAL A 326 -6.73 -23.95 16.18
C VAL A 326 -6.28 -24.22 17.62
N PRO A 327 -5.36 -25.17 17.90
CA PRO A 327 -5.05 -25.63 19.27
C PRO A 327 -4.65 -24.53 20.25
N PHE A 328 -3.94 -23.50 19.76
CA PHE A 328 -3.58 -22.33 20.56
C PHE A 328 -4.80 -21.48 20.91
N ILE A 329 -5.66 -21.18 19.94
CA ILE A 329 -6.85 -20.35 20.14
C ILE A 329 -7.86 -21.09 21.03
N GLU A 330 -8.06 -22.39 20.82
CA GLU A 330 -8.94 -23.24 21.63
C GLU A 330 -8.61 -23.16 23.13
N GLN A 331 -7.31 -23.20 23.48
CA GLN A 331 -6.87 -23.17 24.88
C GLN A 331 -6.83 -21.75 25.47
N VAL A 332 -6.44 -20.75 24.68
CA VAL A 332 -6.24 -19.38 25.16
C VAL A 332 -7.55 -18.57 25.20
N HIS A 333 -8.48 -18.79 24.27
CA HIS A 333 -9.71 -17.99 24.19
C HIS A 333 -10.57 -18.03 25.47
N PRO A 334 -10.87 -19.20 26.08
CA PRO A 334 -11.63 -19.24 27.33
C PRO A 334 -10.95 -18.50 28.47
N LEU A 335 -9.61 -18.57 28.56
CA LEU A 335 -8.82 -17.87 29.56
C LEU A 335 -8.90 -16.35 29.36
N ILE A 336 -8.84 -15.87 28.11
CA ILE A 336 -9.00 -14.44 27.79
C ILE A 336 -10.41 -13.95 28.17
N VAL A 337 -11.45 -14.71 27.85
CA VAL A 337 -12.83 -14.35 28.23
C VAL A 337 -12.97 -14.24 29.75
N GLU A 338 -12.39 -15.18 30.49
CA GLU A 338 -12.37 -15.15 31.97
C GLU A 338 -11.58 -13.94 32.51
N GLU A 339 -10.42 -13.61 31.93
CA GLU A 339 -9.64 -12.41 32.29
C GLU A 339 -10.45 -11.13 32.08
N MET A 340 -11.13 -11.00 30.94
CA MET A 340 -11.96 -9.84 30.62
C MET A 340 -13.17 -9.71 31.55
N ASP A 341 -13.76 -10.82 31.99
CA ASP A 341 -14.87 -10.80 32.96
C ASP A 341 -14.41 -10.38 34.36
N ILE A 342 -13.17 -10.71 34.74
CA ILE A 342 -12.56 -10.23 35.97
C ILE A 342 -12.34 -8.71 35.89
N ASP A 343 -11.79 -8.22 34.78
CA ASP A 343 -11.57 -6.78 34.56
C ASP A 343 -12.88 -5.99 34.67
N ARG A 344 -13.95 -6.47 34.04
CA ARG A 344 -15.29 -5.87 34.17
C ARG A 344 -15.80 -5.84 35.60
N GLN A 345 -15.55 -6.90 36.38
CA GLN A 345 -15.93 -6.94 37.79
C GLN A 345 -15.12 -5.97 38.64
N MET A 346 -13.81 -5.86 38.38
CA MET A 346 -12.93 -4.91 39.06
C MET A 346 -13.36 -3.46 38.81
N ASP A 347 -13.65 -3.13 37.55
CA ASP A 347 -14.14 -1.81 37.15
C ASP A 347 -15.49 -1.48 37.81
N LEU A 348 -16.44 -2.43 37.77
CA LEU A 348 -17.75 -2.26 38.39
C LEU A 348 -17.66 -2.03 39.90
N LEU A 349 -16.85 -2.82 40.61
CA LEU A 349 -16.67 -2.67 42.06
C LEU A 349 -16.00 -1.34 42.41
N THR A 350 -15.01 -0.94 41.62
CA THR A 350 -14.31 0.34 41.80
C THR A 350 -15.27 1.51 41.59
N GLN A 351 -16.08 1.47 40.52
CA GLN A 351 -17.09 2.49 40.23
C GLN A 351 -18.16 2.56 41.34
N LEU A 352 -18.69 1.42 41.79
CA LEU A 352 -19.67 1.37 42.88
C LEU A 352 -19.10 1.92 44.20
N SER A 353 -17.82 1.65 44.49
CA SER A 353 -17.13 2.21 45.66
C SER A 353 -17.06 3.73 45.57
N GLN A 354 -16.66 4.28 44.42
CA GLN A 354 -16.60 5.73 44.20
C GLN A 354 -17.99 6.39 44.31
N ASP A 355 -19.03 5.74 43.78
CA ASP A 355 -20.41 6.23 43.87
C ASP A 355 -20.94 6.21 45.31
N MET A 356 -20.61 5.19 46.10
CA MET A 356 -20.92 5.15 47.53
C MET A 356 -20.24 6.27 48.30
N GLU A 357 -18.95 6.49 48.09
CA GLU A 357 -18.22 7.60 48.71
C GLU A 357 -18.84 8.96 48.34
N LYS A 358 -19.16 9.15 47.06
CA LYS A 358 -19.84 10.36 46.58
C LYS A 358 -21.20 10.53 47.24
N ALA A 359 -22.02 9.48 47.35
CA ALA A 359 -23.31 9.52 48.04
C ALA A 359 -23.15 9.91 49.53
N VAL A 360 -22.11 9.39 50.19
CA VAL A 360 -21.76 9.78 51.56
C VAL A 360 -21.44 11.27 51.65
N THR A 361 -20.63 11.82 50.74
CA THR A 361 -20.32 13.26 50.74
C THR A 361 -21.57 14.14 50.53
N LEU A 362 -22.48 13.71 49.65
CA LEU A 362 -23.74 14.42 49.39
C LEU A 362 -24.68 14.38 50.60
N SER A 363 -24.74 13.26 51.32
CA SER A 363 -25.54 13.12 52.55
C SER A 363 -25.04 13.99 53.71
N LYS A 364 -23.74 14.37 53.69
CA LYS A 364 -23.10 15.23 54.69
C LYS A 364 -23.31 16.72 54.42
N LYS A 365 -23.77 17.10 53.21
CA LYS A 365 -23.97 18.51 52.85
C LYS A 365 -25.15 19.06 53.65
N PRO A 366 -24.93 20.02 54.57
CA PRO A 366 -26.00 20.56 55.39
C PRO A 366 -27.00 21.26 54.47
N VAL A 367 -28.27 20.85 54.55
CA VAL A 367 -29.36 21.58 53.92
C VAL A 367 -29.40 22.95 54.62
N ASN A 368 -29.08 24.01 53.88
CA ASN A 368 -29.08 25.39 54.36
C ASN A 368 -30.52 25.85 54.66
N GLU A 369 -31.15 25.34 55.72
CA GLU A 369 -32.46 25.80 56.18
C GLU A 369 -32.54 25.80 57.71
N THR A 370 -32.22 26.96 58.28
CA THR A 370 -32.98 27.74 59.28
C THR A 370 -33.98 27.07 60.24
N GLN A 371 -33.83 25.82 60.67
CA GLN A 371 -34.70 25.24 61.72
C GLN A 371 -33.95 24.36 62.71
N GLY A 372 -33.64 24.96 63.87
CA GLY A 372 -33.59 24.33 65.18
C GLY A 372 -32.53 23.25 65.45
N PRO A 373 -32.21 22.99 66.73
CA PRO A 373 -31.30 21.92 67.14
C PRO A 373 -31.97 20.56 66.95
N THR A 374 -32.03 20.09 65.70
CA THR A 374 -32.59 18.79 65.35
C THR A 374 -31.51 17.73 65.54
N ARG A 375 -31.84 16.68 66.30
CA ARG A 375 -30.96 15.55 66.64
C ARG A 375 -30.19 15.04 65.41
N PRO A 376 -28.91 14.63 65.56
CA PRO A 376 -28.17 13.98 64.49
C PRO A 376 -28.97 12.79 63.94
N ASN A 377 -29.20 12.83 62.63
CA ASN A 377 -30.08 11.89 61.95
C ASN A 377 -29.40 10.51 61.91
N ALA A 378 -29.82 9.59 62.78
CA ALA A 378 -29.18 8.27 62.97
C ALA A 378 -29.03 7.47 61.66
N LEU A 379 -29.91 7.72 60.69
CA LEU A 379 -29.88 7.14 59.34
C LEU A 379 -28.63 7.55 58.54
N ASN A 380 -28.16 8.80 58.69
CA ASN A 380 -26.94 9.25 58.00
C ASN A 380 -25.70 8.55 58.56
N CYS A 381 -25.63 8.35 59.89
CA CYS A 381 -24.53 7.62 60.51
C CYS A 381 -24.51 6.15 60.05
N LEU A 382 -25.68 5.51 59.98
CA LEU A 382 -25.79 4.12 59.48
C LEU A 382 -25.35 4.01 58.03
N PHE A 383 -25.80 4.94 57.17
CA PHE A 383 -25.42 4.96 55.76
C PHE A 383 -23.91 5.13 55.57
N VAL A 384 -23.28 6.05 56.31
CA VAL A 384 -21.81 6.23 56.31
C VAL A 384 -21.11 4.92 56.68
N SER A 385 -21.52 4.26 57.75
CA SER A 385 -20.91 2.99 58.16
C SER A 385 -21.10 1.87 57.14
N VAL A 386 -22.28 1.77 56.51
CA VAL A 386 -22.52 0.78 55.43
C VAL A 386 -21.65 1.07 54.22
N ALA A 387 -21.53 2.34 53.83
CA ALA A 387 -20.66 2.74 52.74
C ALA A 387 -19.19 2.44 53.05
N ASP A 388 -18.70 2.76 54.26
CA ASP A 388 -17.32 2.46 54.68
C ASP A 388 -17.03 0.95 54.63
N VAL A 389 -17.98 0.12 55.12
CA VAL A 389 -17.85 -1.35 55.07
C VAL A 389 -17.87 -1.87 53.63
N PHE A 390 -18.77 -1.35 52.79
CA PHE A 390 -18.85 -1.73 51.38
C PHE A 390 -17.58 -1.36 50.63
N CYS A 391 -17.09 -0.12 50.77
CA CYS A 391 -15.89 0.34 50.09
C CYS A 391 -14.66 -0.47 50.55
N SER A 392 -14.55 -0.76 51.84
CA SER A 392 -13.50 -1.63 52.38
C SER A 392 -13.57 -3.05 51.80
N TRP A 393 -14.76 -3.64 51.76
CA TRP A 393 -14.96 -4.97 51.14
C TRP A 393 -14.66 -4.96 49.65
N ALA A 394 -15.15 -3.96 48.90
CA ALA A 394 -14.92 -3.84 47.47
C ALA A 394 -13.43 -3.69 47.16
N ASN A 395 -12.71 -2.89 47.94
CA ASN A 395 -11.27 -2.73 47.80
C ASN A 395 -10.53 -4.05 48.02
N VAL A 396 -10.86 -4.81 49.08
CA VAL A 396 -10.26 -6.15 49.32
C VAL A 396 -10.60 -7.13 48.20
N GLN A 397 -11.83 -7.12 47.69
CA GLN A 397 -12.22 -7.97 46.56
C GLN A 397 -11.41 -7.66 45.30
N VAL A 398 -11.22 -6.38 44.99
CA VAL A 398 -10.45 -5.95 43.83
C VAL A 398 -8.96 -6.27 44.02
N SER A 399 -8.35 -5.87 45.14
CA SER A 399 -6.90 -5.96 45.36
C SER A 399 -6.39 -7.37 45.62
N ASP A 400 -7.16 -8.19 46.33
CA ASP A 400 -6.65 -9.46 46.85
C ASP A 400 -7.24 -10.64 46.07
N VAL A 401 -8.54 -10.62 45.77
CA VAL A 401 -9.24 -11.78 45.21
C VAL A 401 -9.23 -11.76 43.68
N LEU A 402 -9.76 -10.69 43.07
CA LEU A 402 -9.87 -10.58 41.63
C LEU A 402 -8.50 -10.41 40.97
N GLN A 403 -7.62 -9.61 41.56
CA GLN A 403 -6.24 -9.45 41.09
C GLN A 403 -5.45 -10.77 41.11
N ALA A 404 -5.49 -11.52 42.21
CA ALA A 404 -4.78 -12.81 42.28
C ALA A 404 -5.35 -13.84 41.27
N ARG A 405 -6.68 -13.82 41.05
CA ARG A 405 -7.29 -14.67 40.02
C ARG A 405 -6.85 -14.26 38.61
N LYS A 406 -6.78 -12.96 38.33
CA LYS A 406 -6.27 -12.42 37.06
C LYS A 406 -4.83 -12.85 36.82
N GLU A 407 -3.96 -12.73 37.83
CA GLU A 407 -2.57 -13.17 37.75
C GLU A 407 -2.45 -14.68 37.46
N CYS A 408 -3.28 -15.50 38.12
CA CYS A 408 -3.32 -16.94 37.85
C CYS A 408 -3.75 -17.26 36.41
N ILE A 409 -4.70 -16.52 35.84
CA ILE A 409 -5.11 -16.69 34.43
C ILE A 409 -4.00 -16.27 33.49
N GLN A 410 -3.33 -15.15 33.76
CA GLN A 410 -2.20 -14.67 32.97
C GLN A 410 -1.03 -15.66 32.98
N GLU A 411 -0.76 -16.29 34.13
CA GLU A 411 0.21 -17.38 34.23
C GLU A 411 -0.18 -18.59 33.38
N LYS A 412 -1.46 -19.00 33.40
CA LYS A 412 -1.96 -20.08 32.53
C LYS A 412 -1.86 -19.76 31.05
N ILE A 413 -2.17 -18.52 30.64
CA ILE A 413 -1.99 -18.08 29.25
C ILE A 413 -0.51 -18.18 28.87
N ALA A 414 0.39 -17.71 29.74
CA ALA A 414 1.82 -17.81 29.51
C ALA A 414 2.32 -19.26 29.45
N ASP A 415 1.76 -20.17 30.25
CA ASP A 415 2.02 -21.61 30.17
C ASP A 415 1.61 -22.19 28.82
N VAL A 416 0.40 -21.89 28.35
CA VAL A 416 -0.08 -22.34 27.04
C VAL A 416 0.82 -21.83 25.91
N CYS A 417 1.21 -20.55 25.95
CA CYS A 417 2.17 -20.00 24.99
C CYS A 417 3.47 -20.80 24.97
N ARG A 418 4.06 -21.08 26.14
CA ARG A 418 5.32 -21.86 26.25
C ARG A 418 5.18 -23.30 25.77
N ILE A 419 4.03 -23.94 26.01
CA ILE A 419 3.78 -25.34 25.62
C ILE A 419 3.61 -25.47 24.11
N LEU A 420 2.94 -24.50 23.48
CA LEU A 420 2.64 -24.53 22.05
C LEU A 420 3.68 -23.78 21.21
N GLU A 421 4.68 -23.17 21.82
CA GLU A 421 5.83 -22.60 21.11
C GLU A 421 6.67 -23.74 20.49
N GLY A 422 6.94 -23.64 19.20
CA GLY A 422 7.63 -24.71 18.47
C GLY A 422 8.11 -24.28 17.08
N GLU A 423 8.90 -25.15 16.45
CA GLU A 423 9.34 -24.97 15.07
C GLU A 423 8.17 -25.03 14.10
N ASP A 424 8.29 -24.35 12.97
CA ASP A 424 7.25 -24.39 11.94
C ASP A 424 7.16 -25.79 11.37
N VAL A 425 5.94 -26.32 11.33
CA VAL A 425 5.66 -27.49 10.51
C VAL A 425 5.84 -27.05 9.06
N PRO A 426 6.72 -27.71 8.28
CA PRO A 426 6.82 -27.47 6.84
C PRO A 426 5.40 -27.52 6.27
N ASP A 427 5.08 -26.62 5.33
CA ASP A 427 3.79 -26.70 4.68
C ASP A 427 3.71 -28.09 4.03
N GLU A 428 2.82 -28.94 4.54
CA GLU A 428 2.45 -30.17 3.84
C GLU A 428 2.02 -29.68 2.46
N GLU A 429 2.75 -30.10 1.41
CA GLU A 429 2.44 -29.77 0.03
C GLU A 429 0.95 -30.05 -0.13
N TRP A 430 0.16 -28.97 -0.26
CA TRP A 430 -1.27 -29.11 -0.49
C TRP A 430 -1.36 -29.68 -1.90
N ASP A 431 -1.42 -31.00 -2.00
CA ASP A 431 -1.59 -31.72 -3.25
C ASP A 431 -2.79 -31.06 -3.96
N GLU A 432 -2.50 -30.29 -5.03
CA GLU A 432 -3.48 -29.54 -5.82
C GLU A 432 -4.45 -30.46 -6.58
N ASP A 433 -4.38 -31.77 -6.34
CA ASP A 433 -5.09 -32.85 -7.04
C ASP A 433 -6.58 -32.98 -6.62
N ALA A 434 -7.17 -32.01 -5.93
CA ALA A 434 -8.53 -32.10 -5.39
C ALA A 434 -9.64 -31.45 -6.24
N ASP A 435 -9.32 -30.95 -7.44
CA ASP A 435 -10.31 -30.35 -8.37
C ASP A 435 -10.35 -31.06 -9.75
N GLU A 436 -10.15 -32.38 -9.80
CA GLU A 436 -10.75 -33.19 -10.88
C GLU A 436 -12.24 -33.37 -10.56
N SER A 437 -13.04 -32.31 -10.76
CA SER A 437 -14.48 -32.46 -10.90
C SER A 437 -14.74 -33.27 -12.16
N GLU A 438 -15.02 -34.56 -11.97
CA GLU A 438 -15.67 -35.45 -12.91
C GLU A 438 -16.98 -34.83 -13.41
N ASP A 439 -16.89 -33.95 -14.41
CA ASP A 439 -18.01 -33.62 -15.30
C ASP A 439 -18.25 -34.86 -16.19
N GLU A 440 -18.83 -35.91 -15.59
CA GLU A 440 -19.49 -36.98 -16.33
C GLU A 440 -20.79 -36.42 -16.92
N ASP A 441 -20.65 -35.77 -18.09
CA ASP A 441 -21.76 -35.48 -18.99
C ASP A 441 -22.39 -36.81 -19.47
N ALA A 442 -23.36 -37.26 -18.70
CA ALA A 442 -24.38 -38.18 -19.16
C ALA A 442 -25.36 -37.41 -20.05
N ASP A 443 -25.09 -37.35 -21.37
CA ASP A 443 -26.11 -37.02 -22.37
C ASP A 443 -26.42 -38.26 -23.22
N ASP A 444 -27.61 -38.77 -22.93
CA ASP A 444 -28.24 -40.00 -23.41
C ASP A 444 -29.44 -39.51 -24.25
N GLY A 445 -29.42 -39.67 -25.58
CA GLY A 445 -30.54 -39.18 -26.39
C GLY A 445 -30.39 -39.22 -27.90
N GLU A 446 -30.46 -40.43 -28.46
CA GLU A 446 -30.74 -40.71 -29.88
C GLU A 446 -32.00 -39.97 -30.39
N ASP A 447 -31.93 -39.30 -31.54
CA ASP A 447 -33.07 -39.28 -32.48
C ASP A 447 -32.59 -39.12 -33.94
N GLU A 448 -33.14 -39.98 -34.79
CA GLU A 448 -32.76 -40.23 -36.18
C GLU A 448 -33.67 -39.47 -37.17
N GLY A 449 -33.14 -39.20 -38.36
CA GLY A 449 -33.91 -38.93 -39.59
C GLY A 449 -33.95 -37.45 -40.00
N GLU A 450 -33.83 -37.05 -41.24
CA GLU A 450 -33.98 -37.75 -42.51
C GLU A 450 -33.31 -36.91 -43.61
N GLU A 451 -32.84 -37.59 -44.66
CA GLU A 451 -32.27 -37.04 -45.89
C GLU A 451 -33.16 -35.95 -46.54
N LEU A 452 -32.56 -34.96 -47.21
CA LEU A 452 -32.86 -34.64 -48.61
C LEU A 452 -31.81 -33.66 -49.18
N ALA A 453 -31.18 -34.09 -50.28
CA ALA A 453 -30.33 -33.29 -51.14
C ALA A 453 -31.15 -32.30 -51.99
N ALA A 454 -30.61 -31.09 -52.24
CA ALA A 454 -30.61 -30.46 -53.56
C ALA A 454 -29.83 -29.14 -53.58
N GLU A 455 -29.07 -28.99 -54.66
CA GLU A 455 -28.27 -27.86 -55.11
C GLU A 455 -29.05 -26.54 -55.21
N GLY A 456 -28.38 -25.41 -54.98
CA GLY A 456 -28.95 -24.11 -55.31
C GLY A 456 -28.12 -22.93 -54.84
N ALA A 457 -27.28 -22.41 -55.75
CA ALA A 457 -26.51 -21.19 -55.62
C ALA A 457 -27.36 -19.99 -55.16
N ASN A 458 -26.78 -19.17 -54.26
CA ASN A 458 -26.61 -17.72 -54.41
C ASN A 458 -25.96 -17.15 -53.14
N GLU A 459 -24.72 -16.68 -53.29
CA GLU A 459 -24.04 -15.81 -52.33
C GLU A 459 -24.68 -14.42 -52.39
N ASP A 460 -25.44 -14.06 -51.34
CA ASP A 460 -25.69 -12.68 -50.96
C ASP A 460 -25.35 -12.55 -49.48
N GLY A 461 -24.14 -12.07 -49.21
CA GLY A 461 -23.61 -11.81 -47.87
C GLY A 461 -24.31 -10.62 -47.22
N LEU A 462 -25.33 -10.93 -46.43
CA LEU A 462 -25.92 -10.02 -45.45
C LEU A 462 -24.94 -9.84 -44.28
N LEU A 463 -24.63 -8.58 -44.02
CA LEU A 463 -23.82 -8.09 -42.91
C LEU A 463 -24.42 -8.57 -41.58
N SER A 464 -23.63 -9.32 -40.80
CA SER A 464 -23.98 -9.74 -39.46
C SER A 464 -23.95 -8.53 -38.51
N ASP A 465 -25.05 -8.37 -37.78
CA ASP A 465 -25.14 -7.63 -36.52
C ASP A 465 -23.93 -7.94 -35.64
N GLY A 466 -23.08 -6.93 -35.45
CA GLY A 466 -22.15 -6.90 -34.33
C GLY A 466 -22.92 -6.45 -33.11
N VAL A 467 -23.26 -7.41 -32.25
CA VAL A 467 -23.71 -7.16 -30.89
C VAL A 467 -22.54 -6.47 -30.17
N GLU A 468 -22.67 -5.17 -29.96
CA GLU A 468 -21.81 -4.41 -29.06
C GLU A 468 -22.21 -4.80 -27.63
N ASP A 469 -21.40 -5.66 -27.01
CA ASP A 469 -21.41 -5.90 -25.56
C ASP A 469 -20.97 -4.60 -24.87
N GLU A 470 -21.95 -3.73 -24.60
CA GLU A 470 -21.85 -2.64 -23.64
C GLU A 470 -21.83 -3.26 -22.23
N ASP A 471 -20.63 -3.56 -21.72
CA ASP A 471 -20.40 -3.78 -20.30
C ASP A 471 -20.55 -2.43 -19.56
N ASP A 472 -21.82 -2.10 -19.32
CA ASP A 472 -22.35 -1.04 -18.47
C ASP A 472 -21.98 -1.35 -17.01
N TRP A 473 -20.74 -1.05 -16.64
CA TRP A 473 -20.34 -1.00 -15.23
C TRP A 473 -20.91 0.27 -14.62
N ASP A 474 -22.14 0.15 -14.14
CA ASP A 474 -22.87 1.14 -13.34
C ASP A 474 -21.92 1.88 -12.39
N GLU A 475 -21.70 3.14 -12.74
CA GLU A 475 -20.92 4.14 -12.05
C GLU A 475 -21.72 4.70 -10.86
N ASP A 476 -22.15 3.84 -9.92
CA ASP A 476 -22.68 4.28 -8.63
C ASP A 476 -21.54 4.56 -7.65
N SER A 477 -20.68 5.52 -8.01
CA SER A 477 -19.87 6.24 -7.03
C SER A 477 -20.64 7.45 -6.56
N ALA A 478 -21.50 7.20 -5.57
CA ALA A 478 -22.06 8.22 -4.70
C ALA A 478 -20.92 9.14 -4.23
N SER A 479 -20.89 10.35 -4.80
CA SER A 479 -20.13 11.46 -4.28
C SER A 479 -20.72 11.81 -2.91
N GLU A 480 -20.09 11.34 -1.84
CA GLU A 480 -20.27 11.92 -0.51
C GLU A 480 -19.72 13.34 -0.55
N SER A 481 -20.58 14.28 -0.94
CA SER A 481 -20.40 15.71 -0.72
C SER A 481 -20.50 15.95 0.79
N GLU A 482 -19.34 16.10 1.43
CA GLU A 482 -19.21 16.64 2.78
C GLU A 482 -19.71 18.10 2.77
N SER A 483 -20.98 18.30 3.14
CA SER A 483 -21.54 19.62 3.42
C SER A 483 -21.14 20.04 4.84
N GLU A 484 -20.13 20.91 4.93
CA GLU A 484 -19.87 21.70 6.13
C GLU A 484 -21.02 22.72 6.29
N GLU A 485 -21.88 22.50 7.28
CA GLU A 485 -22.84 23.51 7.75
C GLU A 485 -22.08 24.54 8.60
N GLU A 486 -21.53 25.57 7.94
CA GLU A 486 -21.16 26.83 8.60
C GLU A 486 -22.31 27.82 8.39
N GLU A 487 -23.08 28.07 9.46
CA GLU A 487 -24.02 29.19 9.52
C GLU A 487 -23.22 30.50 9.58
N VAL A 488 -23.16 31.22 8.46
CA VAL A 488 -22.83 32.65 8.46
C VAL A 488 -23.84 33.39 7.58
N ASP A 489 -24.67 34.16 8.26
CA ASP A 489 -25.64 35.10 7.70
C ASP A 489 -24.94 36.39 7.24
N VAL A 490 -25.58 37.11 6.31
CA VAL A 490 -25.37 38.52 5.89
C VAL A 490 -24.64 38.81 4.55
N SER A 491 -25.49 38.90 3.51
CA SER A 491 -25.75 40.00 2.55
C SER A 491 -24.80 40.39 1.39
N ASP A 492 -25.47 40.44 0.24
CA ASP A 492 -25.50 41.46 -0.83
C ASP A 492 -24.36 41.60 -1.87
N ASP A 493 -24.79 41.29 -3.09
CA ASP A 493 -24.72 42.13 -4.31
C ASP A 493 -23.50 42.07 -5.26
N ILE A 494 -23.85 41.78 -6.52
CA ILE A 494 -23.45 42.42 -7.79
C ILE A 494 -22.64 41.58 -8.83
N ASP A 495 -23.37 41.34 -9.92
CA ASP A 495 -23.10 41.41 -11.37
C ASP A 495 -22.18 40.42 -12.10
N ASP A 496 -22.85 39.59 -12.92
CA ASP A 496 -22.78 39.54 -14.39
C ASP A 496 -21.46 39.93 -15.08
N GLU A 497 -20.91 39.03 -15.91
CA GLU A 497 -20.84 39.28 -17.35
C GLU A 497 -20.57 37.99 -18.16
N GLU A 498 -21.30 37.93 -19.27
CA GLU A 498 -21.26 36.94 -20.35
C GLU A 498 -19.97 37.03 -21.20
N GLU A 499 -19.74 35.98 -21.98
CA GLU A 499 -19.54 36.03 -23.45
C GLU A 499 -18.39 35.15 -23.98
N ASN A 500 -18.79 34.24 -24.91
CA ASN A 500 -18.22 34.04 -26.26
C ASN A 500 -16.74 33.64 -26.44
N ASN A 501 -16.31 32.86 -27.45
CA ASN A 501 -16.89 32.11 -28.56
C ASN A 501 -15.69 31.46 -29.31
N GLU A 502 -15.99 30.62 -30.30
CA GLU A 502 -15.13 30.18 -31.44
C GLU A 502 -14.02 29.12 -31.17
N SER A 503 -14.21 27.85 -31.55
CA SER A 503 -14.22 27.30 -32.93
C SER A 503 -12.93 27.51 -33.72
N ARG A 504 -12.11 26.46 -33.86
CA ARG A 504 -11.33 26.25 -35.10
C ARG A 504 -10.88 24.80 -35.33
N SER A 505 -11.34 24.29 -36.47
CA SER A 505 -11.06 23.00 -37.10
C SER A 505 -9.72 22.99 -37.86
N PHE A 506 -9.48 21.84 -38.53
CA PHE A 506 -8.40 21.46 -39.47
C PHE A 506 -7.23 20.73 -38.78
N GLY A 507 -6.79 19.55 -39.20
CA GLY A 507 -7.06 18.72 -40.38
C GLY A 507 -5.86 17.78 -40.50
N LEU A 508 -6.08 16.46 -40.44
CA LEU A 508 -5.04 15.44 -40.53
C LEU A 508 -4.80 15.04 -41.99
N PRO A 509 -3.58 14.64 -42.35
CA PRO A 509 -3.39 13.55 -43.29
C PRO A 509 -2.67 12.36 -42.65
N SER A 510 -3.23 11.18 -42.89
CA SER A 510 -2.68 9.87 -42.63
C SER A 510 -1.58 9.51 -43.63
N GLU A 511 -0.48 8.94 -43.16
CA GLU A 511 0.44 8.18 -44.02
C GLU A 511 0.85 6.86 -43.37
N ASP A 512 0.79 5.84 -44.23
CA ASP A 512 1.11 4.42 -44.06
C ASP A 512 2.44 4.14 -43.35
N ARG A 513 2.47 3.09 -42.53
CA ARG A 513 3.70 2.43 -42.10
C ARG A 513 3.57 0.91 -42.21
N GLY A 514 4.34 0.35 -43.14
CA GLY A 514 4.61 -1.08 -43.24
C GLY A 514 5.39 -1.59 -42.02
N LEU A 515 5.01 -2.79 -41.58
CA LEU A 515 5.64 -3.55 -40.50
C LEU A 515 6.99 -4.13 -40.94
N VAL A 516 8.02 -3.94 -40.13
CA VAL A 516 9.28 -4.69 -40.18
C VAL A 516 9.43 -5.40 -38.84
N VAL A 517 9.50 -6.73 -38.87
CA VAL A 517 9.69 -7.61 -37.71
C VAL A 517 11.19 -7.81 -37.50
N ILE A 518 11.70 -7.52 -36.30
CA ILE A 518 13.09 -7.85 -35.91
C ILE A 518 13.05 -8.59 -34.57
N HIS A 519 13.66 -9.78 -34.54
CA HIS A 519 13.84 -10.61 -33.36
C HIS A 519 14.93 -10.03 -32.43
N LEU A 520 14.57 -9.80 -31.17
CA LEU A 520 15.52 -9.50 -30.08
C LEU A 520 15.75 -10.78 -29.27
N GLY A 521 16.96 -11.31 -29.33
CA GLY A 521 17.43 -12.39 -28.46
C GLY A 521 17.62 -11.89 -27.03
N ARG A 522 16.96 -12.55 -26.07
CA ARG A 522 17.20 -12.38 -24.64
C ARG A 522 18.41 -13.22 -24.23
N SER A 523 19.43 -12.57 -23.68
CA SER A 523 20.47 -13.24 -22.89
C SER A 523 20.24 -12.90 -21.43
N PHE A 524 20.00 -13.92 -20.61
CA PHE A 524 19.93 -13.82 -19.15
C PHE A 524 21.32 -14.05 -18.57
N PHE A 525 21.74 -13.16 -17.67
CA PHE A 525 22.65 -13.43 -16.56
C PHE A 525 22.21 -12.62 -15.35
#